data_AF-A0A7W8DXS3-F1
#
_entry.id   AF-A0A7W8DXS3-F1
#
_cell.length_a   1.000
_cell.length_b   1.000
_cell.length_c   1.000
_cell.angle_alpha   90.00
_cell.angle_beta   90.00
_cell.angle_gamma   90.00
#
_symmetry.space_group_name_H-M   'P 1'
#
loop_
_entity.id
_entity.type
_entity.pdbx_description
1 polymer ?
#
loop_
_entity_poly.entity_id
_entity_poly.type
_entity_poly.pdbx_seq_one_letter_code
_entity_poly.pdbx_strand_id
1 'polypeptide(L)'
;MGKRAQHAIASASAAPAAAPPTGEAAMPASQTAHVVVFGVAAERLGLRLKEVAEIIRPPKLAQMPMAPPSLLGLANLRGTVLPVLSLRRLLGWEDAEAAELARVIVIDRPAPFGLLVDRIERLLPVADAAVEQDDAGAGQLDPALLEGVIKAGEGHDTIKVLHPDRLLREQFARLSSAAPRAVTGVSAIAPAAARSETAAHRQALLSFDLGAQEYALPLERVLEIIALPDHVSEVPRPETAVLGVVTLRDRLLPLVSLRTLLGFADELIRDGRGKVIVLSLGHGAVGVVVDRTRDILRVDPALIDPAPALLTRGAGDAEIAAICRLDHGRRLVGLLSPDRLFRSELVSRVLSQQLEQGSVGPQQADGDAMADEQFIVFRLGEQDYGVPVAAIDEVARAPERVTRLPKAPSFIDGVMNLRGSVMPIVDLRRRFELPANDAATAQRVLVLDSGGGKTGFLVDSVSELIRIPAPAISAAPEVSADQARLIHRVANLQASGRIILLIDPAQLLDRVEADVLAKFDRNAADAALPAS
;
A
#
# COMPACT_ATOMS: atom_id res chain seq x y z
N MET A 1 -67.95 35.12 -27.42
CA MET A 1 -67.97 34.72 -25.98
C MET A 1 -68.59 33.32 -25.89
N GLY A 2 -68.20 32.51 -24.90
CA GLY A 2 -68.31 31.03 -24.87
C GLY A 2 -69.69 30.43 -25.18
N LYS A 3 -69.83 29.14 -25.46
CA LYS A 3 -69.22 27.96 -24.82
C LYS A 3 -69.23 26.76 -25.78
N ARG A 4 -68.24 25.87 -25.59
CA ARG A 4 -68.14 24.52 -26.20
C ARG A 4 -69.25 23.59 -25.70
N ALA A 5 -69.81 22.80 -26.60
CA ALA A 5 -70.65 21.64 -26.32
C ALA A 5 -69.81 20.36 -26.36
N GLN A 6 -69.95 19.51 -25.34
CA GLN A 6 -69.50 18.11 -25.33
C GLN A 6 -70.73 17.23 -25.21
N HIS A 7 -70.80 16.21 -26.07
CA HIS A 7 -71.85 15.20 -26.14
C HIS A 7 -71.73 14.19 -25.01
N ALA A 8 -72.88 13.84 -24.44
CA ALA A 8 -73.11 12.73 -23.53
C ALA A 8 -73.54 11.47 -24.28
N ILE A 9 -73.12 10.29 -23.83
CA ILE A 9 -73.79 9.00 -24.03
C ILE A 9 -73.77 8.23 -22.70
N ALA A 10 -74.90 7.58 -22.42
CA ALA A 10 -75.31 7.01 -21.14
C ALA A 10 -75.07 5.49 -21.01
N SER A 11 -74.93 5.02 -19.76
CA SER A 11 -75.40 3.72 -19.23
C SER A 11 -75.22 3.75 -17.70
N ALA A 12 -76.27 3.77 -16.86
CA ALA A 12 -77.24 2.73 -16.47
C ALA A 12 -76.82 1.95 -15.18
N SER A 13 -77.52 2.30 -14.09
CA SER A 13 -78.11 1.44 -13.03
C SER A 13 -77.25 0.48 -12.19
N ALA A 14 -77.24 0.70 -10.86
CA ALA A 14 -77.58 -0.33 -9.86
C ALA A 14 -77.74 0.27 -8.45
N ALA A 15 -78.83 -0.12 -7.77
CA ALA A 15 -79.06 0.02 -6.33
C ALA A 15 -78.93 -1.38 -5.66
N PRO A 16 -78.89 -1.50 -4.32
CA PRO A 16 -77.89 -2.31 -3.60
C PRO A 16 -78.43 -3.67 -3.10
N ALA A 17 -77.53 -4.63 -2.84
CA ALA A 17 -77.87 -5.80 -2.02
C ALA A 17 -76.64 -6.48 -1.39
N ALA A 18 -76.80 -6.78 -0.10
CA ALA A 18 -76.28 -7.92 0.66
C ALA A 18 -74.76 -8.02 0.95
N ALA A 19 -74.42 -7.87 2.24
CA ALA A 19 -73.19 -8.38 2.82
C ALA A 19 -73.19 -9.91 2.91
N PRO A 20 -72.03 -10.55 2.68
CA PRO A 20 -71.66 -11.77 3.39
C PRO A 20 -70.22 -11.68 3.95
N PRO A 21 -69.72 -12.73 4.63
CA PRO A 21 -69.46 -12.73 6.06
C PRO A 21 -68.03 -12.30 6.46
N THR A 22 -67.93 -11.77 7.67
CA THR A 22 -66.73 -11.75 8.51
C THR A 22 -66.08 -13.13 8.59
N GLY A 23 -64.75 -13.19 8.43
CA GLY A 23 -63.94 -14.23 9.08
C GLY A 23 -62.97 -15.01 8.20
N GLU A 24 -62.16 -14.37 7.36
CA GLU A 24 -60.80 -14.86 7.11
C GLU A 24 -59.85 -13.77 7.61
N ALA A 25 -59.29 -14.01 8.80
CA ALA A 25 -58.11 -13.30 9.24
C ALA A 25 -57.03 -13.59 8.20
N ALA A 26 -56.74 -12.61 7.34
CA ALA A 26 -55.58 -12.63 6.49
C ALA A 26 -54.35 -12.88 7.38
N MET A 27 -53.84 -14.12 7.37
CA MET A 27 -52.55 -14.41 7.96
C MET A 27 -51.56 -13.43 7.32
N PRO A 28 -50.76 -12.69 8.10
CA PRO A 28 -49.75 -11.83 7.51
C PRO A 28 -48.87 -12.73 6.64
N ALA A 29 -48.74 -12.40 5.35
CA ALA A 29 -47.86 -13.10 4.44
C ALA A 29 -46.50 -13.25 5.12
N SER A 30 -46.11 -14.46 5.52
CA SER A 30 -44.90 -14.65 6.29
C SER A 30 -43.74 -14.17 5.41
N GLN A 31 -43.02 -13.14 5.85
CA GLN A 31 -41.87 -12.66 5.11
C GLN A 31 -40.87 -13.81 4.95
N THR A 32 -40.68 -14.27 3.72
CA THR A 32 -39.73 -15.32 3.39
C THR A 32 -38.34 -14.69 3.36
N ALA A 33 -37.53 -14.95 4.37
CA ALA A 33 -36.12 -14.59 4.38
C ALA A 33 -35.33 -15.63 3.56
N HIS A 34 -34.16 -15.23 3.08
CA HIS A 34 -33.23 -16.15 2.44
C HIS A 34 -31.97 -16.26 3.29
N VAL A 35 -31.47 -17.49 3.42
CA VAL A 35 -30.24 -17.81 4.17
C VAL A 35 -29.24 -18.44 3.20
N VAL A 36 -28.05 -17.87 3.13
CA VAL A 36 -26.91 -18.48 2.43
C VAL A 36 -26.37 -19.58 3.33
N VAL A 37 -26.46 -20.83 2.90
CA VAL A 37 -25.95 -22.00 3.62
C VAL A 37 -24.57 -22.35 3.08
N PHE A 38 -23.61 -22.51 3.98
CA PHE A 38 -22.21 -22.79 3.66
C PHE A 38 -21.60 -23.76 4.67
N GLY A 39 -20.58 -24.48 4.23
CA GLY A 39 -19.86 -25.44 5.05
C GLY A 39 -18.58 -24.85 5.62
N VAL A 40 -18.32 -25.11 6.90
CA VAL A 40 -17.03 -24.86 7.55
C VAL A 40 -16.71 -26.06 8.44
N ALA A 41 -15.56 -26.70 8.19
CA ALA A 41 -15.24 -28.00 8.77
C ALA A 41 -16.39 -29.02 8.54
N ALA A 42 -16.86 -29.67 9.59
CA ALA A 42 -17.99 -30.60 9.55
C ALA A 42 -19.36 -29.92 9.71
N GLU A 43 -19.39 -28.61 9.96
CA GLU A 43 -20.61 -27.88 10.32
C GLU A 43 -21.25 -27.17 9.13
N ARG A 44 -22.59 -27.08 9.16
CA ARG A 44 -23.41 -26.31 8.22
C ARG A 44 -23.86 -25.02 8.89
N LEU A 45 -23.37 -23.90 8.36
CA LEU A 45 -23.61 -22.57 8.89
C LEU A 45 -24.45 -21.75 7.91
N GLY A 46 -25.11 -20.73 8.43
CA GLY A 46 -25.98 -19.85 7.66
C GLY A 46 -25.73 -18.38 7.94
N LEU A 47 -25.92 -17.54 6.94
CA LEU A 47 -26.01 -16.08 7.07
C LEU A 47 -27.24 -15.57 6.32
N ARG A 48 -27.93 -14.57 6.86
CA ARG A 48 -29.08 -13.98 6.16
C ARG A 48 -28.59 -13.28 4.89
N LEU A 49 -29.25 -13.52 3.76
CA LEU A 49 -28.87 -12.94 2.47
C LEU A 49 -28.86 -11.41 2.49
N LYS A 50 -29.74 -10.79 3.29
CA LYS A 50 -29.80 -9.32 3.45
C LYS A 50 -28.51 -8.71 4.03
N GLU A 51 -27.66 -9.52 4.66
CA GLU A 51 -26.39 -9.10 5.24
C GLU A 51 -25.21 -9.40 4.32
N VAL A 52 -25.44 -10.12 3.22
CA VAL A 52 -24.40 -10.54 2.28
C VAL A 52 -24.40 -9.60 1.07
N ALA A 53 -23.32 -8.84 0.90
CA ALA A 53 -23.11 -8.01 -0.29
C ALA A 53 -22.89 -8.89 -1.53
N GLU A 54 -21.98 -9.85 -1.41
CA GLU A 54 -21.58 -10.76 -2.48
C GLU A 54 -20.79 -11.96 -1.96
N ILE A 55 -20.58 -12.93 -2.83
CA ILE A 55 -19.75 -14.10 -2.57
C ILE A 55 -18.72 -14.20 -3.69
N ILE A 56 -17.44 -14.15 -3.33
CA ILE A 56 -16.33 -14.13 -4.28
C ILE A 56 -15.38 -15.30 -4.04
N ARG A 57 -14.52 -15.56 -5.03
CA ARG A 57 -13.33 -16.40 -4.80
C ARG A 57 -12.33 -15.65 -3.92
N PRO A 58 -11.51 -16.35 -3.11
CA PRO A 58 -10.50 -15.72 -2.27
C PRO A 58 -9.57 -14.82 -3.11
N PRO A 59 -9.53 -13.50 -2.85
CA PRO A 59 -8.65 -12.59 -3.57
C PRO A 59 -7.22 -12.67 -3.01
N LYS A 60 -6.26 -12.03 -3.68
CA LYS A 60 -4.93 -11.78 -3.10
C LYS A 60 -5.08 -10.86 -1.90
N LEU A 61 -4.48 -11.24 -0.77
CA LEU A 61 -4.56 -10.50 0.48
C LEU A 61 -3.23 -9.79 0.80
N ALA A 62 -3.32 -8.55 1.25
CA ALA A 62 -2.23 -7.85 1.90
C ALA A 62 -2.16 -8.24 3.38
N GLN A 63 -1.04 -8.80 3.81
CA GLN A 63 -0.83 -9.29 5.17
C GLN A 63 -0.57 -8.14 6.13
N MET A 64 -1.38 -8.03 7.18
CA MET A 64 -1.15 -7.04 8.24
C MET A 64 -0.19 -7.63 9.27
N PRO A 65 0.94 -6.97 9.58
CA PRO A 65 1.90 -7.47 10.57
C PRO A 65 1.29 -7.41 11.98
N MET A 66 1.63 -8.36 12.85
CA MET A 66 1.10 -8.43 14.23
C MET A 66 -0.43 -8.53 14.30
N ALA A 67 -1.06 -9.08 13.25
CA ALA A 67 -2.50 -9.28 13.21
C ALA A 67 -2.92 -10.45 14.10
N PRO A 68 -4.13 -10.40 14.68
CA PRO A 68 -4.68 -11.59 15.33
C PRO A 68 -4.83 -12.72 14.30
N PRO A 69 -4.70 -13.99 14.73
CA PRO A 69 -4.70 -15.12 13.80
C PRO A 69 -5.94 -15.21 12.93
N SER A 70 -7.10 -14.76 13.40
CA SER A 70 -8.34 -14.77 12.64
C SER A 70 -8.36 -13.81 11.45
N LEU A 71 -7.50 -12.78 11.41
CA LEU A 71 -7.35 -11.91 10.25
C LEU A 71 -6.40 -12.57 9.23
N LEU A 72 -6.92 -12.84 8.03
CA LEU A 72 -6.13 -13.34 6.91
C LEU A 72 -5.42 -12.24 6.12
N GLY A 73 -5.91 -11.00 6.21
CA GLY A 73 -5.32 -9.83 5.57
C GLY A 73 -6.37 -8.85 5.04
N LEU A 74 -5.93 -7.90 4.23
CA LEU A 74 -6.77 -6.91 3.55
C LEU A 74 -6.93 -7.25 2.07
N ALA A 75 -8.14 -7.16 1.56
CA ALA A 75 -8.47 -7.31 0.15
C ALA A 75 -8.92 -5.98 -0.44
N ASN A 76 -8.62 -5.76 -1.73
CA ASN A 76 -9.23 -4.68 -2.50
C ASN A 76 -10.41 -5.27 -3.26
N LEU A 77 -11.62 -4.79 -2.98
CA LEU A 77 -12.83 -5.17 -3.68
C LEU A 77 -13.50 -3.94 -4.28
N ARG A 78 -13.45 -3.85 -5.62
CA ARG A 78 -13.97 -2.71 -6.40
C ARG A 78 -13.51 -1.35 -5.86
N GLY A 79 -12.24 -1.28 -5.45
CA GLY A 79 -11.60 -0.09 -4.93
C GLY A 79 -11.76 0.16 -3.44
N THR A 80 -12.57 -0.63 -2.75
CA THR A 80 -12.71 -0.59 -1.30
C THR A 80 -11.76 -1.58 -0.65
N VAL A 81 -10.94 -1.11 0.29
CA VAL A 81 -10.09 -1.99 1.09
C VAL A 81 -10.90 -2.53 2.26
N LEU A 82 -10.98 -3.85 2.40
CA LEU A 82 -11.73 -4.51 3.47
C LEU A 82 -10.92 -5.66 4.10
N PRO A 83 -11.07 -5.93 5.40
CA PRO A 83 -10.43 -7.06 6.05
C PRO A 83 -11.13 -8.37 5.69
N VAL A 84 -10.34 -9.43 5.51
CA VAL A 84 -10.83 -10.79 5.28
C VAL A 84 -10.42 -11.65 6.47
N LEU A 85 -11.39 -12.33 7.07
CA LEU A 85 -11.24 -13.13 8.28
C LEU A 85 -11.44 -14.61 7.97
N SER A 86 -10.71 -15.50 8.65
CA SER A 86 -10.96 -16.95 8.61
C SER A 86 -12.09 -17.29 9.58
N LEU A 87 -13.20 -17.83 9.06
CA LEU A 87 -14.30 -18.23 9.93
C LEU A 87 -13.93 -19.44 10.80
N ARG A 88 -13.05 -20.33 10.32
CA ARG A 88 -12.50 -21.44 11.14
C ARG A 88 -11.79 -20.90 12.38
N ARG A 89 -10.86 -19.96 12.18
CA ARG A 89 -10.05 -19.38 13.27
C ARG A 89 -10.91 -18.52 14.21
N LEU A 90 -11.93 -17.83 13.68
CA LEU A 90 -12.91 -17.10 14.51
C LEU A 90 -13.68 -18.05 15.45
N LEU A 91 -14.05 -19.23 14.96
CA LEU A 91 -14.80 -20.24 15.71
C LEU A 91 -13.90 -21.17 16.55
N GLY A 92 -12.58 -20.92 16.59
CA GLY A 92 -11.62 -21.72 17.34
C GLY A 92 -11.33 -23.10 16.73
N TRP A 93 -11.65 -23.31 15.46
CA TRP A 93 -11.39 -24.56 14.75
C TRP A 93 -10.03 -24.57 14.04
N GLU A 94 -9.50 -25.78 13.83
CA GLU A 94 -8.24 -25.96 13.10
C GLU A 94 -8.33 -25.44 11.67
N ASP A 95 -7.22 -24.84 11.26
CA ASP A 95 -7.09 -24.30 9.92
C ASP A 95 -6.92 -25.43 8.90
N ALA A 96 -7.40 -25.20 7.68
CA ALA A 96 -7.19 -26.10 6.56
C ALA A 96 -6.62 -25.30 5.39
N GLU A 97 -5.84 -25.95 4.53
CA GLU A 97 -5.42 -25.32 3.28
C GLU A 97 -6.66 -24.88 2.48
N ALA A 98 -6.58 -23.67 1.93
CA ALA A 98 -7.69 -23.09 1.18
C ALA A 98 -8.03 -23.97 -0.03
N ALA A 99 -9.11 -24.73 0.09
CA ALA A 99 -9.58 -25.62 -0.96
C ALA A 99 -10.09 -24.83 -2.18
N GLU A 100 -10.13 -25.46 -3.36
CA GLU A 100 -10.67 -24.85 -4.59
C GLU A 100 -12.13 -24.35 -4.44
N LEU A 101 -12.88 -24.98 -3.52
CA LEU A 101 -14.26 -24.63 -3.21
C LEU A 101 -14.39 -23.45 -2.24
N ALA A 102 -13.29 -22.99 -1.62
CA ALA A 102 -13.32 -21.91 -0.64
C ALA A 102 -13.86 -20.63 -1.26
N ARG A 103 -14.65 -19.88 -0.48
CA ARG A 103 -15.25 -18.61 -0.91
C ARG A 103 -15.12 -17.58 0.19
N VAL A 104 -15.10 -16.31 -0.18
CA VAL A 104 -15.21 -15.19 0.75
C VAL A 104 -16.62 -14.62 0.64
N ILE A 105 -17.37 -14.67 1.73
CA ILE A 105 -18.67 -14.02 1.86
C ILE A 105 -18.41 -12.60 2.36
N VAL A 106 -18.77 -11.60 1.55
CA VAL A 106 -18.60 -10.19 1.90
C VAL A 106 -19.87 -9.72 2.58
N ILE A 107 -19.73 -9.19 3.78
CA ILE A 107 -20.85 -8.74 4.60
C ILE A 107 -21.09 -7.25 4.35
N ASP A 108 -22.33 -6.89 3.97
CA ASP A 108 -22.76 -5.53 3.65
C ASP A 108 -23.08 -4.74 4.92
N ARG A 109 -22.13 -3.90 5.35
CA ARG A 109 -22.21 -3.10 6.58
C ARG A 109 -21.48 -1.78 6.37
N PRO A 110 -21.68 -0.77 7.26
CA PRO A 110 -20.92 0.48 7.23
C PRO A 110 -19.39 0.27 7.23
N ALA A 111 -18.92 -0.79 7.89
CA ALA A 111 -17.56 -1.31 7.78
C ALA A 111 -17.61 -2.73 7.17
N PRO A 112 -17.48 -2.87 5.84
CA PRO A 112 -17.58 -4.16 5.18
C PRO A 112 -16.37 -5.04 5.53
N PHE A 113 -16.60 -6.35 5.62
CA PHE A 113 -15.55 -7.34 5.86
C PHE A 113 -15.90 -8.65 5.15
N GLY A 114 -14.88 -9.47 4.90
CA GLY A 114 -15.01 -10.78 4.28
C GLY A 114 -14.87 -11.91 5.30
N LEU A 115 -15.66 -12.96 5.14
CA LEU A 115 -15.52 -14.23 5.87
C LEU A 115 -15.12 -15.32 4.88
N LEU A 116 -13.92 -15.87 5.06
CA LEU A 116 -13.48 -17.06 4.34
C LEU A 116 -14.21 -18.30 4.89
N VAL A 117 -14.88 -19.01 3.99
CA VAL A 117 -15.61 -20.26 4.27
C VAL A 117 -15.13 -21.36 3.31
N ASP A 118 -15.29 -22.63 3.72
CA ASP A 118 -14.74 -23.75 2.95
C ASP A 118 -15.50 -24.01 1.65
N ARG A 119 -16.82 -23.79 1.64
CA ARG A 119 -17.69 -23.94 0.46
C ARG A 119 -19.04 -23.29 0.67
N ILE A 120 -19.63 -22.81 -0.42
CA ILE A 120 -21.06 -22.45 -0.44
C ILE A 120 -21.86 -23.67 -0.86
N GLU A 121 -22.94 -23.98 -0.15
CA GLU A 121 -23.77 -25.14 -0.45
C GLU A 121 -25.01 -24.75 -1.25
N ARG A 122 -25.83 -23.84 -0.71
CA ARG A 122 -27.08 -23.41 -1.36
C ARG A 122 -27.63 -22.12 -0.76
N LEU A 123 -28.58 -21.51 -1.45
CA LEU A 123 -29.48 -20.51 -0.88
C LEU A 123 -30.77 -21.21 -0.43
N LEU A 124 -31.16 -21.03 0.83
CA LEU A 124 -32.36 -21.63 1.41
C LEU A 124 -33.42 -20.55 1.70
N PRO A 125 -34.63 -20.63 1.11
CA PRO A 125 -35.76 -19.81 1.55
C PRO A 125 -36.28 -20.33 2.91
N VAL A 126 -36.45 -19.43 3.87
CA VAL A 126 -36.82 -19.74 5.25
C VAL A 126 -37.90 -18.75 5.68
N ALA A 127 -39.03 -19.24 6.19
CA ALA A 127 -40.00 -18.37 6.85
C ALA A 127 -39.38 -17.85 8.15
N ASP A 128 -39.51 -16.56 8.48
CA ASP A 128 -38.84 -15.98 9.67
C ASP A 128 -39.15 -16.74 10.99
N ALA A 129 -40.31 -17.40 11.08
CA ALA A 129 -40.70 -18.22 12.23
C ALA A 129 -39.97 -19.57 12.35
N ALA A 130 -39.19 -19.99 11.34
CA ALA A 130 -38.48 -21.27 11.31
C ALA A 130 -37.05 -21.19 11.87
N VAL A 131 -36.59 -20.00 12.27
CA VAL A 131 -35.34 -19.83 13.02
C VAL A 131 -35.67 -19.99 14.50
N GLU A 132 -35.38 -21.17 15.05
CA GLU A 132 -35.58 -21.46 16.47
C GLU A 132 -34.42 -20.83 17.27
N GLN A 133 -34.74 -20.13 18.36
CA GLN A 133 -33.74 -19.52 19.26
C GLN A 133 -33.32 -20.47 20.41
N ASP A 134 -33.49 -21.77 20.23
CA ASP A 134 -33.15 -22.77 21.25
C ASP A 134 -31.66 -23.18 21.14
N ASP A 135 -30.96 -23.11 22.28
CA ASP A 135 -29.55 -23.47 22.42
C ASP A 135 -29.29 -24.96 22.13
N ALA A 136 -30.33 -25.81 22.21
CA ALA A 136 -30.22 -27.24 21.96
C ALA A 136 -29.67 -27.61 20.56
N GLY A 137 -29.76 -26.68 19.59
CA GLY A 137 -29.28 -26.86 18.22
C GLY A 137 -27.88 -26.28 17.92
N ALA A 138 -27.25 -25.60 18.88
CA ALA A 138 -25.98 -24.90 18.66
C ALA A 138 -24.79 -25.87 18.46
N GLY A 139 -24.86 -27.07 19.03
CA GLY A 139 -23.80 -28.08 18.92
C GLY A 139 -22.54 -27.64 19.69
N GLN A 140 -21.40 -27.59 18.99
CA GLN A 140 -20.11 -27.16 19.56
C GLN A 140 -19.89 -25.64 19.50
N LEU A 141 -20.82 -24.88 18.89
CA LEU A 141 -20.73 -23.43 18.78
C LEU A 141 -21.27 -22.76 20.04
N ASP A 142 -20.66 -21.65 20.43
CA ASP A 142 -21.23 -20.78 21.46
C ASP A 142 -22.58 -20.24 20.98
N PRO A 143 -23.71 -20.51 21.68
CA PRO A 143 -25.02 -19.98 21.31
C PRO A 143 -25.06 -18.45 21.22
N ALA A 144 -24.19 -17.73 21.93
CA ALA A 144 -24.12 -16.28 21.88
C ALA A 144 -23.78 -15.76 20.48
N LEU A 145 -23.07 -16.54 19.66
CA LEU A 145 -22.68 -16.19 18.28
C LEU A 145 -23.82 -16.38 17.27
N LEU A 146 -24.88 -17.09 17.65
CA LEU A 146 -25.97 -17.48 16.78
C LEU A 146 -27.13 -16.47 16.82
N GLU A 147 -27.76 -16.25 15.68
CA GLU A 147 -29.10 -15.68 15.61
C GLU A 147 -30.16 -16.74 15.95
N GLY A 148 -29.90 -17.99 15.58
CA GLY A 148 -30.71 -19.16 15.89
C GLY A 148 -30.35 -20.37 15.03
N VAL A 149 -31.19 -21.39 15.05
CA VAL A 149 -30.96 -22.67 14.36
C VAL A 149 -32.17 -23.03 13.51
N ILE A 150 -31.91 -23.50 12.28
CA ILE A 150 -32.94 -24.01 11.37
C ILE A 150 -32.81 -25.52 11.29
N LYS A 151 -33.89 -26.24 11.58
CA LYS A 151 -33.98 -27.70 11.36
C LYS A 151 -34.27 -27.97 9.90
N ALA A 152 -33.33 -28.63 9.20
CA ALA A 152 -33.47 -28.94 7.78
C ALA A 152 -33.98 -30.38 7.60
N GLY A 153 -35.31 -30.56 7.53
CA GLY A 153 -35.95 -31.85 7.20
C GLY A 153 -36.13 -32.81 8.39
N GLU A 154 -36.61 -34.04 8.11
CA GLU A 154 -36.76 -35.11 9.10
C GLU A 154 -35.38 -35.72 9.43
N GLY A 155 -34.68 -35.14 10.41
CA GLY A 155 -33.37 -35.60 10.90
C GLY A 155 -32.69 -34.60 11.85
N HIS A 156 -31.48 -34.94 12.33
CA HIS A 156 -30.63 -34.07 13.17
C HIS A 156 -29.84 -33.01 12.37
N ASP A 157 -30.12 -32.84 11.08
CA ASP A 157 -29.40 -31.89 10.22
C ASP A 157 -29.86 -30.46 10.51
N THR A 158 -28.97 -29.69 11.13
CA THR A 158 -29.25 -28.35 11.67
C THR A 158 -28.32 -27.33 11.05
N ILE A 159 -28.90 -26.23 10.58
CA ILE A 159 -28.18 -25.07 10.04
C ILE A 159 -28.09 -24.03 11.15
N LYS A 160 -26.88 -23.70 11.59
CA LYS A 160 -26.64 -22.68 12.63
C LYS A 160 -26.51 -21.32 11.96
N VAL A 161 -27.49 -20.44 12.18
CA VAL A 161 -27.52 -19.10 11.59
C VAL A 161 -26.68 -18.17 12.44
N LEU A 162 -25.59 -17.66 11.88
CA LEU A 162 -24.64 -16.80 12.57
C LEU A 162 -25.12 -15.35 12.59
N HIS A 163 -24.74 -14.60 13.62
CA HIS A 163 -24.93 -13.15 13.66
C HIS A 163 -23.58 -12.43 13.42
N PRO A 164 -23.38 -11.75 12.28
CA PRO A 164 -22.10 -11.12 11.91
C PRO A 164 -21.50 -10.20 12.98
N ASP A 165 -22.32 -9.33 13.58
CA ASP A 165 -21.82 -8.41 14.62
C ASP A 165 -21.34 -9.13 15.88
N ARG A 166 -21.94 -10.28 16.24
CA ARG A 166 -21.57 -11.02 17.45
C ARG A 166 -20.25 -11.77 17.24
N LEU A 167 -20.06 -12.33 16.05
CA LEU A 167 -18.79 -12.93 15.61
C LEU A 167 -17.61 -11.94 15.70
N LEU A 168 -17.84 -10.68 15.33
CA LEU A 168 -16.78 -9.68 15.36
C LEU A 168 -16.52 -9.11 16.75
N ARG A 169 -17.50 -9.01 17.64
CA ARG A 169 -17.29 -8.38 18.96
C ARG A 169 -16.25 -9.08 19.82
N GLU A 170 -16.15 -10.40 19.71
CA GLU A 170 -15.24 -11.19 20.55
C GLU A 170 -13.76 -10.97 20.21
N GLN A 171 -13.44 -10.77 18.93
CA GLN A 171 -12.05 -10.65 18.47
C GLN A 171 -11.71 -9.28 17.86
N PHE A 172 -12.72 -8.51 17.46
CA PHE A 172 -12.62 -7.30 16.63
C PHE A 172 -13.65 -6.23 17.02
N ALA A 173 -13.81 -5.95 18.31
CA ALA A 173 -14.81 -5.01 18.83
C ALA A 173 -14.83 -3.64 18.12
N ARG A 174 -13.68 -3.18 17.58
CA ARG A 174 -13.57 -1.91 16.87
C ARG A 174 -14.11 -1.96 15.43
N LEU A 175 -13.90 -3.06 14.70
CA LEU A 175 -14.49 -3.29 13.37
C LEU A 175 -16.03 -3.27 13.44
N SER A 176 -16.61 -3.84 14.50
CA SER A 176 -18.07 -3.82 14.72
C SER A 176 -18.64 -2.43 15.02
N SER A 177 -17.82 -1.51 15.54
CA SER A 177 -18.23 -0.19 16.01
C SER A 177 -17.91 0.95 15.02
N ALA A 178 -17.18 0.65 13.95
CA ALA A 178 -16.74 1.61 12.96
C ALA A 178 -17.91 2.05 12.07
N ALA A 179 -18.69 3.03 12.53
CA ALA A 179 -19.37 3.93 11.61
C ALA A 179 -18.32 4.64 10.75
N PRO A 180 -18.61 5.02 9.49
CA PRO A 180 -17.71 5.83 8.70
C PRO A 180 -17.46 7.12 9.47
N ARG A 181 -16.30 7.22 10.11
CA ARG A 181 -15.77 8.52 10.48
C ARG A 181 -15.51 9.20 9.15
N ALA A 182 -16.45 10.07 8.78
CA ALA A 182 -16.21 11.08 7.79
C ALA A 182 -14.82 11.66 8.05
N VAL A 183 -14.05 11.80 6.97
CA VAL A 183 -12.74 12.43 6.94
C VAL A 183 -12.94 13.90 7.36
N THR A 184 -13.09 14.14 8.65
CA THR A 184 -13.13 15.47 9.26
C THR A 184 -12.09 15.47 10.36
N GLY A 185 -10.90 15.88 9.94
CA GLY A 185 -9.69 15.77 10.74
C GLY A 185 -8.63 15.06 9.93
N VAL A 186 -8.18 15.73 8.87
CA VAL A 186 -6.75 15.73 8.57
C VAL A 186 -6.08 16.08 9.90
N SER A 187 -5.71 15.07 10.69
CA SER A 187 -4.43 15.18 11.39
C SER A 187 -3.44 15.25 10.26
N ALA A 188 -3.28 16.47 9.74
CA ALA A 188 -2.00 16.91 9.26
C ALA A 188 -1.06 16.32 10.30
N ILE A 189 -0.06 15.59 9.84
CA ILE A 189 1.18 15.47 10.59
C ILE A 189 1.44 16.91 11.02
N ALA A 190 1.08 17.24 12.27
CA ALA A 190 1.34 18.55 12.78
C ALA A 190 2.85 18.63 12.66
N PRO A 191 3.40 19.62 11.91
CA PRO A 191 4.84 19.81 11.95
C PRO A 191 5.14 19.90 13.43
N ALA A 192 5.98 19.00 13.93
CA ALA A 192 6.31 18.91 15.34
C ALA A 192 6.70 20.33 15.80
N ALA A 193 5.75 21.02 16.43
CA ALA A 193 5.93 22.39 16.82
C ALA A 193 6.89 22.40 17.99
N ALA A 194 7.85 23.32 17.91
CA ALA A 194 9.07 23.39 18.71
C ALA A 194 10.15 22.34 18.38
N ARG A 195 10.57 22.26 17.11
CA ARG A 195 11.98 21.95 16.83
C ARG A 195 12.66 23.25 16.42
N SER A 196 13.75 23.55 17.14
CA SER A 196 14.60 24.72 16.95
C SER A 196 14.81 25.05 15.47
N GLU A 197 14.52 26.29 15.09
CA GLU A 197 14.80 26.88 13.78
C GLU A 197 16.30 26.87 13.51
N THR A 198 16.81 25.71 13.09
CA THR A 198 18.14 25.53 12.49
C THR A 198 18.25 24.20 11.73
N ALA A 199 17.13 23.62 11.27
CA ALA A 199 17.18 22.55 10.28
C ALA A 199 17.41 23.19 8.91
N ALA A 200 18.68 23.31 8.51
CA ALA A 200 19.08 23.69 7.16
C ALA A 200 18.27 22.90 6.12
N HIS A 201 17.83 23.57 5.06
CA HIS A 201 17.05 23.00 3.97
C HIS A 201 17.90 21.96 3.22
N ARG A 202 17.94 20.72 3.73
CA ARG A 202 18.71 19.61 3.16
C ARG A 202 18.03 19.10 1.89
N GLN A 203 18.82 18.91 0.84
CA GLN A 203 18.35 18.44 -0.46
C GLN A 203 18.32 16.90 -0.49
N ALA A 204 17.20 16.32 -0.92
CA ALA A 204 17.05 14.88 -1.12
C ALA A 204 17.44 14.50 -2.56
N LEU A 205 18.33 13.52 -2.70
CA LEU A 205 18.91 13.08 -3.96
C LEU A 205 18.79 11.56 -4.10
N LEU A 206 18.42 11.07 -5.27
CA LEU A 206 18.50 9.65 -5.63
C LEU A 206 19.85 9.39 -6.31
N SER A 207 20.72 8.58 -5.71
CA SER A 207 21.99 8.18 -6.31
C SER A 207 21.92 6.85 -7.06
N PHE A 208 22.74 6.74 -8.10
CA PHE A 208 22.78 5.59 -9.00
C PHE A 208 24.14 5.48 -9.69
N ASP A 209 24.40 4.28 -10.22
CA ASP A 209 25.63 3.92 -10.91
C ASP A 209 25.47 4.05 -12.43
N LEU A 210 26.49 4.61 -13.06
CA LEU A 210 26.75 4.51 -14.50
C LEU A 210 28.21 4.07 -14.68
N GLY A 211 28.41 2.81 -15.03
CA GLY A 211 29.73 2.18 -15.08
C GLY A 211 30.37 2.15 -13.69
N ALA A 212 31.56 2.73 -13.58
CA ALA A 212 32.31 2.83 -12.33
C ALA A 212 32.03 4.12 -11.55
N GLN A 213 31.20 5.03 -12.07
CA GLN A 213 30.96 6.35 -11.51
C GLN A 213 29.56 6.46 -10.88
N GLU A 214 29.46 7.24 -9.81
CA GLU A 214 28.22 7.50 -9.10
C GLU A 214 27.67 8.90 -9.40
N TYR A 215 26.40 8.95 -9.73
CA TYR A 215 25.65 10.17 -10.01
C TYR A 215 24.41 10.25 -9.14
N ALA A 216 23.80 11.44 -9.06
CA ALA A 216 22.51 11.59 -8.39
C ALA A 216 21.60 12.62 -9.08
N LEU A 217 20.30 12.43 -8.89
CA LEU A 217 19.22 13.29 -9.39
C LEU A 217 18.38 13.82 -8.21
N PRO A 218 17.84 15.05 -8.28
CA PRO A 218 16.91 15.55 -7.28
C PRO A 218 15.69 14.63 -7.13
N LEU A 219 15.44 14.16 -5.91
CA LEU A 219 14.41 13.15 -5.65
C LEU A 219 13.00 13.68 -5.96
N GLU A 220 12.77 14.98 -5.77
CA GLU A 220 11.52 15.68 -6.12
C GLU A 220 11.18 15.60 -7.62
N ARG A 221 12.17 15.38 -8.48
CA ARG A 221 11.98 15.23 -9.93
C ARG A 221 11.77 13.77 -10.35
N VAL A 222 11.89 12.82 -9.42
CA VAL A 222 11.66 11.38 -9.68
C VAL A 222 10.21 11.03 -9.38
N LEU A 223 9.50 10.53 -10.40
CA LEU A 223 8.12 10.07 -10.28
C LEU A 223 8.06 8.62 -9.80
N GLU A 224 8.84 7.74 -10.43
CA GLU A 224 8.97 6.34 -10.04
C GLU A 224 10.27 5.71 -10.54
N ILE A 225 10.63 4.54 -9.99
CA ILE A 225 11.78 3.74 -10.43
C ILE A 225 11.27 2.35 -10.76
N ILE A 226 11.41 1.93 -12.02
CA ILE A 226 10.95 0.63 -12.50
C ILE A 226 12.13 -0.23 -12.97
N ALA A 227 11.92 -1.54 -13.07
CA ALA A 227 12.86 -2.40 -13.79
C ALA A 227 12.82 -2.06 -15.29
N LEU A 228 13.96 -2.17 -15.97
CA LEU A 228 13.97 -2.02 -17.41
C LEU A 228 13.13 -3.14 -18.06
N PRO A 229 12.13 -2.82 -18.91
CA PRO A 229 11.35 -3.83 -19.60
C PRO A 229 12.17 -4.66 -20.59
N ASP A 230 11.85 -5.95 -20.74
CA ASP A 230 12.50 -6.86 -21.69
C ASP A 230 12.24 -6.50 -23.17
N HIS A 231 11.16 -5.74 -23.42
CA HIS A 231 10.76 -5.29 -24.74
C HIS A 231 10.58 -3.77 -24.74
N VAL A 232 11.45 -3.09 -25.49
CA VAL A 232 11.35 -1.65 -25.79
C VAL A 232 11.02 -1.52 -27.26
N SER A 233 9.95 -0.79 -27.60
CA SER A 233 9.63 -0.51 -29.00
C SER A 233 10.67 0.45 -29.54
N GLU A 234 11.59 -0.08 -30.36
CA GLU A 234 12.66 0.69 -30.98
C GLU A 234 12.07 1.80 -31.85
N VAL A 235 12.52 3.04 -31.61
CA VAL A 235 12.23 4.16 -32.51
C VAL A 235 13.39 4.22 -33.50
N PRO A 236 13.15 4.16 -34.83
CA PRO A 236 14.22 4.07 -35.83
C PRO A 236 15.00 5.38 -35.96
N ARG A 237 15.92 5.65 -35.01
CA ARG A 237 16.87 6.79 -35.00
C ARG A 237 18.15 6.45 -34.21
N PRO A 238 19.16 5.83 -34.84
CA PRO A 238 20.39 5.36 -34.18
C PRO A 238 21.33 6.47 -33.68
N GLU A 239 21.10 7.73 -34.06
CA GLU A 239 21.97 8.87 -33.75
C GLU A 239 21.58 9.62 -32.48
N THR A 240 20.64 9.11 -31.69
CA THR A 240 20.13 9.78 -30.49
C THR A 240 20.26 8.86 -29.27
N ALA A 241 20.44 9.43 -28.08
CA ALA A 241 20.44 8.66 -26.83
C ALA A 241 19.07 7.99 -26.50
N VAL A 242 18.07 8.13 -27.37
CA VAL A 242 16.73 7.56 -27.22
C VAL A 242 16.77 6.07 -27.58
N LEU A 243 16.45 5.22 -26.61
CA LEU A 243 16.39 3.76 -26.78
C LEU A 243 15.07 3.32 -27.41
N GLY A 244 13.99 4.07 -27.17
CA GLY A 244 12.67 3.78 -27.72
C GLY A 244 11.56 4.28 -26.82
N VAL A 245 10.38 3.65 -26.92
CA VAL A 245 9.22 3.97 -26.09
C VAL A 245 8.67 2.70 -25.44
N VAL A 246 8.16 2.84 -24.21
CA VAL A 246 7.45 1.78 -23.48
C VAL A 246 6.11 2.30 -22.99
N THR A 247 5.14 1.41 -22.78
CA THR A 247 3.87 1.79 -22.17
C THR A 247 3.97 1.64 -20.66
N LEU A 248 3.77 2.74 -19.93
CA LEU A 248 3.69 2.76 -18.48
C LEU A 248 2.32 3.31 -18.07
N ARG A 249 1.48 2.46 -17.47
CA ARG A 249 0.12 2.81 -17.01
C ARG A 249 -0.72 3.47 -18.12
N ASP A 250 -0.76 2.83 -19.28
CA ASP A 250 -1.47 3.28 -20.49
C ASP A 250 -0.96 4.60 -21.11
N ARG A 251 0.23 5.06 -20.72
CA ARG A 251 0.90 6.22 -21.32
C ARG A 251 2.22 5.80 -21.95
N LEU A 252 2.55 6.39 -23.09
CA LEU A 252 3.85 6.20 -23.73
C LEU A 252 4.92 6.95 -22.94
N LEU A 253 5.94 6.22 -22.50
CA LEU A 253 7.11 6.73 -21.80
C LEU A 253 8.33 6.57 -22.72
N PRO A 254 8.95 7.66 -23.19
CA PRO A 254 10.20 7.59 -23.92
C PRO A 254 11.34 7.17 -22.99
N LEU A 255 12.16 6.23 -23.44
CA LEU A 255 13.34 5.74 -22.73
C LEU A 255 14.62 6.31 -23.35
N VAL A 256 15.50 6.83 -22.50
CA VAL A 256 16.76 7.46 -22.89
C VAL A 256 17.91 6.83 -22.11
N SER A 257 18.99 6.45 -22.80
CA SER A 257 20.21 5.96 -22.19
C SER A 257 21.03 7.10 -21.59
N LEU A 258 21.20 7.09 -20.27
CA LEU A 258 22.00 8.12 -19.60
C LEU A 258 23.50 7.96 -19.89
N ARG A 259 23.94 6.73 -20.18
CA ARG A 259 25.32 6.46 -20.63
C ARG A 259 25.61 7.20 -21.93
N THR A 260 24.74 7.04 -22.93
CA THR A 260 24.88 7.70 -24.23
C THR A 260 24.79 9.23 -24.09
N LEU A 261 23.87 9.74 -23.26
CA LEU A 261 23.76 11.18 -22.99
C LEU A 261 25.04 11.78 -22.38
N LEU A 262 25.72 11.05 -21.51
CA LEU A 262 26.97 11.49 -20.87
C LEU A 262 28.22 11.13 -21.69
N GLY A 263 28.07 10.57 -22.89
CA GLY A 263 29.17 10.23 -23.79
C GLY A 263 29.95 8.95 -23.43
N PHE A 264 29.37 8.07 -22.62
CA PHE A 264 29.92 6.73 -22.37
C PHE A 264 29.59 5.75 -23.49
N ALA A 265 30.45 4.76 -23.70
CA ALA A 265 30.17 3.65 -24.60
C ALA A 265 28.95 2.84 -24.10
N ASP A 266 28.04 2.52 -25.01
CA ASP A 266 26.83 1.75 -24.74
C ASP A 266 27.15 0.24 -24.73
N GLU A 267 27.97 -0.19 -23.78
CA GLU A 267 28.44 -1.58 -23.74
C GLU A 267 27.50 -2.54 -22.99
N LEU A 268 26.48 -2.08 -22.24
CA LEU A 268 25.61 -3.00 -21.50
C LEU A 268 24.23 -2.43 -21.18
N ILE A 269 23.25 -2.84 -21.98
CA ILE A 269 21.89 -3.16 -21.53
C ILE A 269 21.56 -4.58 -22.02
N ARG A 270 22.41 -5.57 -21.73
CA ARG A 270 22.20 -6.97 -22.16
C ARG A 270 21.98 -7.96 -21.02
N ASP A 271 22.19 -7.55 -19.76
CA ASP A 271 22.09 -8.43 -18.59
C ASP A 271 20.75 -8.33 -17.82
N GLY A 272 19.76 -7.57 -18.31
CA GLY A 272 18.44 -7.44 -17.66
C GLY A 272 18.44 -6.79 -16.27
N ARG A 273 19.57 -6.20 -15.83
CA ARG A 273 19.73 -5.61 -14.48
C ARG A 273 19.53 -4.09 -14.41
N GLY A 274 19.33 -3.44 -15.56
CA GLY A 274 19.12 -1.99 -15.65
C GLY A 274 17.85 -1.53 -14.92
N LYS A 275 17.87 -0.29 -14.46
CA LYS A 275 16.70 0.38 -13.86
C LYS A 275 16.32 1.59 -14.71
N VAL A 276 15.02 1.89 -14.76
CA VAL A 276 14.51 3.11 -15.38
C VAL A 276 14.08 4.06 -14.27
N ILE A 277 14.70 5.23 -14.23
CA ILE A 277 14.28 6.35 -13.37
C ILE A 277 13.32 7.21 -14.19
N VAL A 278 12.05 7.25 -13.81
CA VAL A 278 11.03 8.06 -14.48
C VAL A 278 11.09 9.47 -13.92
N LEU A 279 11.47 10.44 -14.75
CA LEU A 279 11.63 11.83 -14.37
C LEU A 279 10.47 12.68 -14.86
N SER A 280 10.02 13.60 -14.00
CA SER A 280 9.13 14.68 -14.40
C SER A 280 9.91 15.80 -15.09
N LEU A 281 9.50 16.14 -16.30
CA LEU A 281 9.88 17.34 -17.04
C LEU A 281 8.65 18.22 -17.16
N GLY A 282 8.77 19.55 -17.22
CA GLY A 282 7.63 20.47 -17.06
C GLY A 282 6.37 20.20 -17.92
N HIS A 283 6.49 19.46 -19.03
CA HIS A 283 5.40 19.10 -19.94
C HIS A 283 5.23 17.57 -20.16
N GLY A 284 5.88 16.71 -19.38
CA GLY A 284 5.77 15.25 -19.57
C GLY A 284 6.66 14.42 -18.64
N ALA A 285 6.76 13.13 -18.93
CA ALA A 285 7.66 12.22 -18.23
C ALA A 285 8.64 11.57 -19.21
N VAL A 286 9.86 11.32 -18.75
CA VAL A 286 10.88 10.58 -19.51
C VAL A 286 11.51 9.52 -18.63
N GLY A 287 11.69 8.32 -19.17
CA GLY A 287 12.42 7.24 -18.49
C GLY A 287 13.89 7.34 -18.82
N VAL A 288 14.73 7.42 -17.78
CA VAL A 288 16.18 7.43 -17.92
C VAL A 288 16.73 6.09 -17.49
N VAL A 289 17.43 5.41 -18.39
CA VAL A 289 18.02 4.10 -18.11
C VAL A 289 19.37 4.29 -17.43
N VAL A 290 19.51 3.65 -16.27
CA VAL A 290 20.71 3.61 -15.43
C VAL A 290 21.09 2.15 -15.13
N ASP A 291 22.34 1.91 -14.75
CA ASP A 291 22.79 0.53 -14.50
C ASP A 291 22.12 -0.03 -13.24
N ARG A 292 22.22 0.72 -12.12
CA ARG A 292 21.68 0.34 -10.82
C ARG A 292 21.41 1.59 -9.98
N THR A 293 20.33 1.57 -9.20
CA THR A 293 20.13 2.56 -8.13
C THR A 293 20.95 2.18 -6.90
N ARG A 294 21.49 3.18 -6.20
CA ARG A 294 22.28 3.00 -4.97
C ARG A 294 21.47 3.38 -3.76
N ASP A 295 21.47 4.66 -3.43
CA ASP A 295 21.01 5.18 -2.15
C ASP A 295 20.08 6.37 -2.41
N ILE A 296 19.22 6.66 -1.44
CA ILE A 296 18.62 7.99 -1.33
C ILE A 296 19.44 8.77 -0.30
N LEU A 297 19.77 10.01 -0.61
CA LEU A 297 20.73 10.82 0.14
C LEU A 297 20.07 12.14 0.56
N ARG A 298 20.11 12.47 1.85
CA ARG A 298 19.84 13.83 2.31
C ARG A 298 21.13 14.59 2.58
N VAL A 299 21.38 15.62 1.78
CA VAL A 299 22.64 16.35 1.77
C VAL A 299 22.43 17.81 2.14
N ASP A 300 23.32 18.34 2.98
CA ASP A 300 23.39 19.77 3.25
C ASP A 300 23.84 20.52 1.98
N PRO A 301 23.14 21.59 1.53
CA PRO A 301 23.56 22.36 0.37
C PRO A 301 25.02 22.86 0.44
N ALA A 302 25.58 23.07 1.65
CA ALA A 302 26.97 23.46 1.83
C ALA A 302 28.00 22.39 1.39
N LEU A 303 27.58 21.13 1.25
CA LEU A 303 28.42 20.02 0.76
C LEU A 303 28.31 19.84 -0.78
N ILE A 304 27.55 20.71 -1.44
CA ILE A 304 27.33 20.68 -2.89
C ILE A 304 28.13 21.83 -3.51
N ASP A 305 29.21 21.48 -4.20
CA ASP A 305 30.05 22.44 -4.90
C ASP A 305 29.66 22.55 -6.38
N PRO A 306 29.80 23.74 -6.99
CA PRO A 306 29.62 23.88 -8.42
C PRO A 306 30.58 22.96 -9.18
N ALA A 307 30.09 22.33 -10.26
CA ALA A 307 30.93 21.47 -11.07
C ALA A 307 32.07 22.28 -11.73
N PRO A 308 33.33 21.79 -11.71
CA PRO A 308 34.42 22.38 -12.45
C PRO A 308 34.09 22.53 -13.94
N ALA A 309 34.53 23.64 -14.55
CA ALA A 309 34.22 23.97 -15.95
C ALA A 309 34.66 22.90 -16.99
N LEU A 310 35.57 22.01 -16.61
CA LEU A 310 36.00 20.86 -17.42
C LEU A 310 34.91 19.77 -17.54
N LEU A 311 34.04 19.65 -16.53
CA LEU A 311 32.94 18.67 -16.48
C LEU A 311 31.63 19.22 -17.05
N THR A 312 31.57 20.53 -17.31
CA THR A 312 30.43 21.20 -17.95
C THR A 312 30.62 21.40 -19.47
N ARG A 313 31.77 20.99 -20.04
CA ARG A 313 32.10 21.13 -21.48
C ARG A 313 32.48 19.79 -22.10
N GLY A 314 31.75 18.73 -21.78
CA GLY A 314 31.92 17.40 -22.38
C GLY A 314 31.31 17.28 -23.77
N ALA A 315 31.62 16.18 -24.48
CA ALA A 315 31.10 15.87 -25.83
C ALA A 315 29.66 15.28 -25.84
N GLY A 316 29.04 15.08 -24.67
CA GLY A 316 27.67 14.56 -24.52
C GLY A 316 26.63 15.67 -24.32
N ASP A 317 25.35 15.33 -24.56
CA ASP A 317 24.20 16.24 -24.44
C ASP A 317 23.79 16.55 -22.98
N ALA A 318 24.38 15.84 -22.00
CA ALA A 318 24.11 15.98 -20.57
C ALA A 318 25.28 16.60 -19.80
N GLU A 319 24.99 17.56 -18.92
CA GLU A 319 25.98 18.24 -18.06
C GLU A 319 25.87 17.81 -16.59
N ILE A 320 27.02 17.63 -15.93
CA ILE A 320 27.09 17.55 -14.47
C ILE A 320 26.90 18.96 -13.92
N ALA A 321 25.81 19.19 -13.18
CA ALA A 321 25.47 20.51 -12.67
C ALA A 321 26.31 20.90 -11.45
N ALA A 322 26.59 19.92 -10.57
CA ALA A 322 27.34 20.11 -9.34
C ALA A 322 28.02 18.82 -8.89
N ILE A 323 28.92 18.91 -7.91
CA ILE A 323 29.55 17.78 -7.26
C ILE A 323 29.17 17.80 -5.78
N CYS A 324 28.53 16.74 -5.33
CA CYS A 324 28.26 16.49 -3.93
C CYS A 324 29.46 15.80 -3.29
N ARG A 325 30.03 16.40 -2.24
CA ARG A 325 31.13 15.81 -1.46
C ARG A 325 30.59 15.17 -0.19
N LEU A 326 30.73 13.85 -0.11
CA LEU A 326 30.33 13.04 1.03
C LEU A 326 31.57 12.43 1.69
N ASP A 327 31.40 11.94 2.92
CA ASP A 327 32.43 11.23 3.68
C ASP A 327 33.75 12.04 3.80
N HIS A 328 33.62 13.32 4.14
CA HIS A 328 34.74 14.27 4.21
C HIS A 328 35.54 14.38 2.89
N GLY A 329 34.85 14.25 1.76
CA GLY A 329 35.44 14.36 0.41
C GLY A 329 35.97 13.05 -0.17
N ARG A 330 35.86 11.92 0.55
CA ARG A 330 36.27 10.61 0.04
C ARG A 330 35.30 10.02 -0.98
N ARG A 331 34.05 10.46 -0.96
CA ARG A 331 33.02 10.04 -1.92
C ARG A 331 32.51 11.27 -2.67
N LEU A 332 32.72 11.30 -3.97
CA LEU A 332 32.25 12.36 -4.86
C LEU A 332 31.09 11.82 -5.70
N VAL A 333 29.96 12.52 -5.67
CA VAL A 333 28.76 12.15 -6.42
C VAL A 333 28.41 13.28 -7.38
N GLY A 334 28.34 12.98 -8.68
CA GLY A 334 27.99 13.96 -9.70
C GLY A 334 26.49 14.25 -9.69
N LEU A 335 26.09 15.49 -9.45
CA LEU A 335 24.67 15.89 -9.47
C LEU A 335 24.24 16.28 -10.87
N LEU A 336 23.21 15.60 -11.37
CA LEU A 336 22.60 15.86 -12.65
C LEU A 336 21.33 16.72 -12.48
N SER A 337 21.08 17.60 -13.43
CA SER A 337 19.85 18.40 -13.47
C SER A 337 18.95 17.90 -14.61
N PRO A 338 17.75 17.37 -14.33
CA PRO A 338 16.83 16.90 -15.38
C PRO A 338 16.60 17.92 -16.48
N ASP A 339 16.46 19.20 -16.13
CA ASP A 339 16.21 20.27 -17.10
C ASP A 339 17.44 20.55 -18.00
N ARG A 340 18.65 20.16 -17.57
CA ARG A 340 19.88 20.24 -18.37
C ARG A 340 20.19 18.97 -19.15
N LEU A 341 19.71 17.80 -18.69
CA LEU A 341 19.94 16.50 -19.31
C LEU A 341 19.32 16.38 -20.72
N PHE A 342 18.26 17.15 -21.01
CA PHE A 342 17.47 17.02 -22.25
C PHE A 342 17.43 18.30 -23.08
N ARG A 343 18.49 19.13 -23.02
CA ARG A 343 18.59 20.37 -23.80
C ARG A 343 18.64 20.17 -25.31
N SER A 344 18.92 18.95 -25.78
CA SER A 344 18.94 18.60 -27.20
C SER A 344 17.56 18.82 -27.83
N GLU A 345 17.48 19.69 -28.86
CA GLU A 345 16.23 19.98 -29.56
C GLU A 345 15.54 18.71 -30.10
N LEU A 346 16.29 17.64 -30.37
CA LEU A 346 15.76 16.38 -30.87
C LEU A 346 14.95 15.62 -29.81
N VAL A 347 15.42 15.58 -28.55
CA VAL A 347 14.67 14.93 -27.45
C VAL A 347 13.43 15.75 -27.11
N SER A 348 13.57 17.08 -27.07
CA SER A 348 12.44 18.00 -26.87
C SER A 348 11.38 17.85 -27.97
N ARG A 349 11.78 17.68 -29.25
CA ARG A 349 10.85 17.43 -30.36
C ARG A 349 10.12 16.08 -30.26
N VAL A 350 10.79 15.01 -29.82
CA VAL A 350 10.13 13.70 -29.60
C VAL A 350 9.13 13.77 -28.45
N LEU A 351 9.50 14.45 -27.35
CA LEU A 351 8.60 14.73 -26.23
C LEU A 351 7.39 15.59 -26.66
N SER A 352 7.61 16.56 -27.55
CA SER A 352 6.58 17.49 -28.05
C SER A 352 5.63 16.86 -29.07
N GLN A 353 6.12 16.02 -29.98
CA GLN A 353 5.31 15.39 -31.05
C GLN A 353 4.28 14.37 -30.53
N GLN A 354 4.51 13.78 -29.35
CA GLN A 354 3.58 12.80 -28.77
C GLN A 354 2.45 13.44 -27.93
N LEU A 355 2.60 14.70 -27.51
CA LEU A 355 1.52 15.46 -26.87
C LEU A 355 0.39 15.80 -27.84
N GLU A 356 0.64 15.80 -29.16
CA GLU A 356 -0.39 16.06 -30.18
C GLU A 356 -1.23 14.82 -30.52
N GLN A 357 -0.74 13.59 -30.25
CA GLN A 357 -1.49 12.34 -30.53
C GLN A 357 -2.24 11.79 -29.31
N GLY A 358 -2.11 12.43 -28.15
CA GLY A 358 -2.78 12.04 -26.91
C GLY A 358 -3.26 13.23 -26.06
N SER A 359 -3.55 14.38 -26.68
CA SER A 359 -3.97 15.59 -25.97
C SER A 359 -5.38 15.44 -25.38
N VAL A 360 -5.43 15.02 -24.12
CA VAL A 360 -6.23 15.79 -23.15
C VAL A 360 -5.40 17.05 -22.88
N GLY A 361 -5.93 18.20 -23.26
CA GLY A 361 -5.25 19.50 -23.15
C GLY A 361 -4.84 19.84 -21.71
N PRO A 362 -4.10 20.95 -21.50
CA PRO A 362 -3.72 21.39 -20.17
C PRO A 362 -4.98 21.78 -19.40
N GLN A 363 -5.56 20.84 -18.66
CA GLN A 363 -6.47 21.18 -17.58
C GLN A 363 -5.61 21.85 -16.50
N GLN A 364 -5.68 23.17 -16.49
CA GLN A 364 -5.49 23.98 -15.30
C GLN A 364 -6.42 23.41 -14.23
N ALA A 365 -5.90 22.51 -13.41
CA ALA A 365 -6.50 22.15 -12.14
C ALA A 365 -6.09 23.23 -11.11
N ASP A 366 -6.66 24.42 -11.27
CA ASP A 366 -6.88 25.31 -10.13
C ASP A 366 -8.01 24.66 -9.33
N GLY A 367 -7.63 23.85 -8.36
CA GLY A 367 -8.55 23.10 -7.53
C GLY A 367 -7.75 22.35 -6.49
N ASP A 368 -7.28 23.08 -5.47
CA ASP A 368 -6.86 22.61 -4.15
C ASP A 368 -6.32 21.16 -4.14
N ALA A 369 -5.31 20.91 -4.98
CA ALA A 369 -4.78 19.58 -5.19
C ALA A 369 -4.12 19.14 -3.90
N MET A 370 -4.84 18.32 -3.12
CA MET A 370 -4.28 17.61 -1.98
C MET A 370 -2.97 16.98 -2.44
N ALA A 371 -1.85 17.46 -1.88
CA ALA A 371 -0.53 17.18 -2.40
C ALA A 371 -0.29 15.68 -2.48
N ASP A 372 0.05 15.20 -3.69
CA ASP A 372 0.54 13.84 -3.89
C ASP A 372 1.69 13.53 -2.93
N GLU A 373 1.60 12.42 -2.21
CA GLU A 373 2.61 11.99 -1.25
C GLU A 373 3.58 10.98 -1.90
N GLN A 374 4.88 11.09 -1.59
CA GLN A 374 5.90 10.16 -2.09
C GLN A 374 6.28 9.14 -1.02
N PHE A 375 6.33 7.87 -1.41
CA PHE A 375 6.66 6.74 -0.55
C PHE A 375 7.78 5.90 -1.15
N ILE A 376 8.70 5.45 -0.30
CA ILE A 376 9.53 4.28 -0.63
C ILE A 376 8.74 3.04 -0.29
N VAL A 377 8.55 2.17 -1.28
CA VAL A 377 7.96 0.85 -1.13
C VAL A 377 9.08 -0.15 -0.90
N PHE A 378 8.97 -0.91 0.18
CA PHE A 378 9.89 -1.98 0.53
C PHE A 378 9.12 -3.25 0.86
N ARG A 379 9.84 -4.37 0.87
CA ARG A 379 9.26 -5.70 1.10
C ARG A 379 9.73 -6.27 2.43
N LEU A 380 8.79 -6.93 3.13
CA LEU A 380 9.07 -7.89 4.20
C LEU A 380 8.28 -9.17 3.90
N GLY A 381 8.97 -10.30 3.69
CA GLY A 381 8.37 -11.53 3.18
C GLY A 381 7.73 -11.31 1.81
N GLU A 382 6.44 -11.57 1.69
CA GLU A 382 5.66 -11.36 0.45
C GLU A 382 4.89 -10.04 0.43
N GLN A 383 5.04 -9.20 1.46
CA GLN A 383 4.22 -8.01 1.66
C GLN A 383 4.96 -6.72 1.32
N ASP A 384 4.27 -5.83 0.59
CA ASP A 384 4.73 -4.48 0.29
C ASP A 384 4.27 -3.48 1.38
N TYR A 385 5.23 -2.71 1.89
CA TYR A 385 5.06 -1.64 2.86
C TYR A 385 5.57 -0.33 2.28
N GLY A 386 4.96 0.79 2.68
CA GLY A 386 5.35 2.13 2.27
C GLY A 386 5.78 2.96 3.47
N VAL A 387 6.87 3.71 3.32
CA VAL A 387 7.30 4.72 4.28
C VAL A 387 7.40 6.08 3.57
N PRO A 388 6.90 7.19 4.16
CA PRO A 388 7.04 8.50 3.56
C PRO A 388 8.50 8.83 3.28
N VAL A 389 8.78 9.27 2.05
CA VAL A 389 10.12 9.73 1.65
C VAL A 389 10.61 10.85 2.57
N ALA A 390 9.70 11.68 3.04
CA ALA A 390 9.96 12.77 3.99
C ALA A 390 10.48 12.30 5.36
N ALA A 391 10.36 11.02 5.71
CA ALA A 391 10.95 10.47 6.94
C ALA A 391 12.32 9.82 6.74
N ILE A 392 12.75 9.59 5.49
CA ILE A 392 13.93 8.76 5.17
C ILE A 392 15.15 9.62 4.93
N ASP A 393 16.17 9.43 5.77
CA ASP A 393 17.45 10.11 5.63
C ASP A 393 18.35 9.42 4.61
N GLU A 394 18.38 8.09 4.64
CA GLU A 394 19.21 7.29 3.74
C GLU A 394 18.62 5.90 3.51
N VAL A 395 18.84 5.35 2.32
CA VAL A 395 18.62 3.91 2.04
C VAL A 395 19.97 3.32 1.74
N ALA A 396 20.49 2.49 2.64
CA ALA A 396 21.81 1.89 2.52
C ALA A 396 21.71 0.38 2.23
N ARG A 397 22.80 -0.22 1.76
CA ARG A 397 22.93 -1.68 1.75
C ARG A 397 23.13 -2.20 3.16
N ALA A 398 22.53 -3.35 3.45
CA ALA A 398 22.81 -4.04 4.70
C ALA A 398 24.30 -4.44 4.77
N PRO A 399 24.95 -4.31 5.94
CA PRO A 399 26.33 -4.79 6.11
C PRO A 399 26.37 -6.32 6.06
N GLU A 400 27.46 -6.89 5.54
CA GLU A 400 27.65 -8.35 5.50
C GLU A 400 27.70 -8.97 6.90
N ARG A 401 28.11 -8.20 7.91
CA ARG A 401 28.14 -8.61 9.32
C ARG A 401 27.67 -7.45 10.19
N VAL A 402 26.63 -7.70 10.98
CA VAL A 402 26.15 -6.79 12.02
C VAL A 402 26.82 -7.16 13.34
N THR A 403 27.29 -6.15 14.09
CA THR A 403 27.84 -6.38 15.43
C THR A 403 26.70 -6.43 16.44
N ARG A 404 26.39 -7.62 16.96
CA ARG A 404 25.26 -7.81 17.90
C ARG A 404 25.53 -7.09 19.23
N LEU A 405 24.50 -6.45 19.77
CA LEU A 405 24.57 -5.80 21.07
C LEU A 405 24.24 -6.79 22.19
N PRO A 406 25.08 -6.92 23.24
CA PRO A 406 24.76 -7.72 24.40
C PRO A 406 23.51 -7.19 25.11
N LYS A 407 22.59 -8.09 25.50
CA LYS A 407 21.35 -7.78 26.23
C LYS A 407 20.37 -6.84 25.49
N ALA A 408 20.56 -6.62 24.20
CA ALA A 408 19.59 -5.89 23.40
C ALA A 408 18.30 -6.71 23.20
N PRO A 409 17.13 -6.05 23.11
CA PRO A 409 15.89 -6.68 22.66
C PRO A 409 16.08 -7.48 21.36
N SER A 410 15.30 -8.54 21.18
CA SER A 410 15.43 -9.48 20.06
C SER A 410 15.26 -8.83 18.68
N PHE A 411 14.48 -7.76 18.59
CA PHE A 411 14.26 -6.99 17.36
C PHE A 411 15.47 -6.12 16.97
N ILE A 412 16.43 -5.91 17.87
CA ILE A 412 17.68 -5.21 17.55
C ILE A 412 18.67 -6.25 17.02
N ASP A 413 19.04 -6.14 15.76
CA ASP A 413 20.04 -7.04 15.18
C ASP A 413 21.46 -6.66 15.62
N GLY A 414 21.72 -5.37 15.82
CA GLY A 414 22.98 -4.86 16.39
C GLY A 414 23.27 -3.43 15.97
N VAL A 415 24.52 -3.13 15.62
CA VAL A 415 24.95 -1.82 15.10
C VAL A 415 25.68 -1.93 13.77
N MET A 416 25.58 -0.89 12.95
CA MET A 416 26.39 -0.67 11.74
C MET A 416 27.14 0.65 11.81
N ASN A 417 28.30 0.71 11.15
CA ASN A 417 28.94 1.97 10.85
C ASN A 417 28.45 2.48 9.50
N LEU A 418 27.75 3.62 9.51
CA LEU A 418 27.36 4.35 8.31
C LEU A 418 28.12 5.67 8.28
N ARG A 419 29.07 5.77 7.34
CA ARG A 419 29.86 7.00 7.08
C ARG A 419 30.63 7.52 8.30
N GLY A 420 31.15 6.62 9.12
CA GLY A 420 31.88 6.96 10.34
C GLY A 420 30.98 7.12 11.58
N SER A 421 29.66 7.10 11.42
CA SER A 421 28.71 7.15 12.54
C SER A 421 28.19 5.75 12.86
N VAL A 422 28.25 5.34 14.14
CA VAL A 422 27.74 4.04 14.58
C VAL A 422 26.25 4.16 14.88
N MET A 423 25.44 3.32 14.24
CA MET A 423 23.99 3.39 14.27
C MET A 423 23.38 2.04 14.64
N PRO A 424 22.34 1.98 15.51
CA PRO A 424 21.61 0.75 15.75
C PRO A 424 20.81 0.29 14.52
N ILE A 425 20.72 -1.03 14.34
CA ILE A 425 19.88 -1.68 13.33
C ILE A 425 18.77 -2.47 14.00
N VAL A 426 17.54 -2.15 13.63
CA VAL A 426 16.31 -2.86 13.98
C VAL A 426 15.92 -3.79 12.82
N ASP A 427 15.74 -5.08 13.10
CA ASP A 427 15.22 -6.05 12.13
C ASP A 427 13.69 -5.96 12.08
N LEU A 428 13.15 -5.43 10.97
CA LEU A 428 11.70 -5.27 10.84
C LEU A 428 10.95 -6.60 10.73
N ARG A 429 11.58 -7.69 10.27
CA ARG A 429 10.93 -9.01 10.28
C ARG A 429 10.75 -9.47 11.72
N ARG A 430 11.78 -9.36 12.56
CA ARG A 430 11.64 -9.66 14.00
C ARG A 430 10.66 -8.74 14.70
N ARG A 431 10.69 -7.44 14.37
CA ARG A 431 9.75 -6.45 14.93
C ARG A 431 8.29 -6.79 14.61
N PHE A 432 8.03 -7.30 13.41
CA PHE A 432 6.68 -7.67 12.94
C PHE A 432 6.36 -9.15 13.14
N GLU A 433 7.20 -9.88 13.88
CA GLU A 433 7.03 -11.31 14.18
C GLU A 433 6.95 -12.19 12.92
N LEU A 434 7.62 -11.77 11.85
CA LEU A 434 7.72 -12.51 10.60
C LEU A 434 8.85 -13.55 10.65
N PRO A 435 8.73 -14.67 9.91
CA PRO A 435 9.80 -15.64 9.78
C PRO A 435 11.09 -15.00 9.28
N ALA A 436 12.24 -15.48 9.76
CA ALA A 436 13.56 -14.97 9.36
C ALA A 436 13.81 -15.15 7.85
N ASN A 437 14.68 -14.30 7.30
CA ASN A 437 15.13 -14.42 5.92
C ASN A 437 16.54 -15.02 5.86
N ASP A 438 16.67 -16.23 5.33
CA ASP A 438 17.98 -16.85 5.13
C ASP A 438 18.67 -16.35 3.84
N ALA A 439 17.94 -15.64 2.96
CA ALA A 439 18.47 -15.09 1.71
C ALA A 439 19.09 -13.69 1.94
N ALA A 440 20.34 -13.67 2.40
CA ALA A 440 21.07 -12.47 2.80
C ALA A 440 21.51 -11.51 1.65
N THR A 441 21.26 -11.82 0.38
CA THR A 441 21.99 -11.16 -0.73
C THR A 441 21.39 -9.84 -1.24
N ALA A 442 20.22 -9.40 -0.75
CA ALA A 442 19.55 -8.19 -1.26
C ALA A 442 19.00 -7.23 -0.19
N GLN A 443 19.25 -7.48 1.09
CA GLN A 443 18.71 -6.66 2.18
C GLN A 443 19.14 -5.18 2.08
N ARG A 444 18.27 -4.30 2.59
CA ARG A 444 18.48 -2.85 2.65
C ARG A 444 18.24 -2.36 4.06
N VAL A 445 18.87 -1.25 4.41
CA VAL A 445 18.66 -0.55 5.68
C VAL A 445 18.05 0.81 5.38
N LEU A 446 16.84 1.04 5.87
CA LEU A 446 16.16 2.34 5.84
C LEU A 446 16.62 3.14 7.05
N VAL A 447 17.30 4.26 6.85
CA VAL A 447 17.81 5.12 7.91
C VAL A 447 16.79 6.22 8.16
N LEU A 448 16.25 6.25 9.38
CA LEU A 448 15.22 7.20 9.80
C LEU A 448 15.71 7.96 11.05
N ASP A 449 15.21 9.18 11.24
CA ASP A 449 15.36 9.91 12.51
C ASP A 449 14.31 9.38 13.51
N SER A 450 14.79 8.89 14.66
CA SER A 450 13.97 8.34 15.74
C SER A 450 13.82 9.28 16.94
N GLY A 451 14.12 10.58 16.78
CA GLY A 451 13.95 11.61 17.80
C GLY A 451 15.06 11.67 18.87
N GLY A 452 15.82 10.58 19.04
CA GLY A 452 17.01 10.50 19.89
C GLY A 452 18.31 10.18 19.15
N GLY A 453 18.26 10.04 17.83
CA GLY A 453 19.38 9.61 16.99
C GLY A 453 18.87 8.98 15.70
N LYS A 454 19.81 8.67 14.80
CA LYS A 454 19.48 7.91 13.58
C LYS A 454 19.34 6.44 13.94
N THR A 455 18.35 5.76 13.35
CA THR A 455 18.18 4.31 13.50
C THR A 455 18.01 3.69 12.12
N GLY A 456 18.71 2.58 11.88
CA GLY A 456 18.58 1.78 10.68
C GLY A 456 17.50 0.71 10.85
N PHE A 457 16.64 0.55 9.86
CA PHE A 457 15.60 -0.47 9.82
C PHE A 457 15.89 -1.44 8.67
N LEU A 458 16.24 -2.68 9.02
CA LEU A 458 16.57 -3.73 8.06
C LEU A 458 15.30 -4.27 7.40
N VAL A 459 15.32 -4.31 6.07
CA VAL A 459 14.23 -4.79 5.20
C VAL A 459 14.76 -5.75 4.15
N ASP A 460 13.88 -6.59 3.58
CA ASP A 460 14.30 -7.61 2.61
C ASP A 460 14.77 -6.99 1.29
N SER A 461 14.05 -5.98 0.82
CA SER A 461 14.40 -5.22 -0.37
C SER A 461 13.63 -3.93 -0.43
N VAL A 462 14.22 -2.90 -1.05
CA VAL A 462 13.47 -1.72 -1.50
C VAL A 462 13.01 -1.98 -2.94
N SER A 463 11.71 -1.98 -3.15
CA SER A 463 11.07 -2.36 -4.41
C SER A 463 11.07 -1.17 -5.39
N GLU A 464 10.52 -0.04 -4.95
CA GLU A 464 10.28 1.12 -5.81
C GLU A 464 10.05 2.39 -4.99
N LEU A 465 10.22 3.54 -5.63
CA LEU A 465 9.76 4.84 -5.16
C LEU A 465 8.47 5.15 -5.93
N ILE A 466 7.39 5.53 -5.25
CA ILE A 466 6.13 5.86 -5.92
C ILE A 466 5.54 7.16 -5.38
N ARG A 467 4.86 7.88 -6.26
CA ARG A 467 3.98 8.99 -5.92
C ARG A 467 2.55 8.50 -5.87
N ILE A 468 1.89 8.70 -4.72
CA ILE A 468 0.53 8.24 -4.46
C ILE A 468 -0.37 9.47 -4.29
N PRO A 469 -1.40 9.62 -5.14
CA PRO A 469 -2.35 10.72 -4.99
C PRO A 469 -3.19 10.51 -3.74
N ALA A 470 -3.49 11.60 -3.02
CA ALA A 470 -4.19 11.53 -1.74
C ALA A 470 -5.52 10.73 -1.77
N PRO A 471 -6.35 10.80 -2.83
CA PRO A 471 -7.58 9.98 -2.93
C PRO A 471 -7.34 8.47 -2.98
N ALA A 472 -6.14 8.02 -3.37
CA ALA A 472 -5.77 6.61 -3.35
C ALA A 472 -5.30 6.14 -1.96
N ILE A 473 -5.18 7.04 -0.99
CA ILE A 473 -4.80 6.73 0.39
C ILE A 473 -6.03 6.81 1.29
N SER A 474 -6.34 5.71 1.97
CA SER A 474 -7.45 5.63 2.90
C SER A 474 -6.96 5.24 4.29
N ALA A 475 -7.81 5.44 5.30
CA ALA A 475 -7.56 4.83 6.60
C ALA A 475 -7.47 3.30 6.47
N ALA A 476 -6.55 2.70 7.21
CA ALA A 476 -6.52 1.25 7.37
C ALA A 476 -7.72 0.81 8.21
N PRO A 477 -8.33 -0.35 7.93
CA PRO A 477 -9.29 -0.95 8.86
C PRO A 477 -8.65 -1.14 10.24
N GLU A 478 -9.32 -0.70 11.31
CA GLU A 478 -8.80 -0.86 12.67
C GLU A 478 -8.97 -2.30 13.16
N VAL A 479 -7.96 -3.14 12.91
CA VAL A 479 -8.01 -4.56 13.26
C VAL A 479 -7.49 -4.84 14.68
N SER A 480 -6.50 -4.10 15.15
CA SER A 480 -5.97 -4.13 16.53
C SER A 480 -5.46 -2.76 16.95
N ALA A 481 -5.41 -2.49 18.26
CA ALA A 481 -4.96 -1.21 18.81
C ALA A 481 -3.46 -0.94 18.56
N ASP A 482 -2.62 -1.96 18.67
CA ASP A 482 -1.17 -1.83 18.44
C ASP A 482 -0.86 -1.66 16.94
N GLN A 483 -1.62 -2.36 16.08
CA GLN A 483 -1.52 -2.20 14.63
C GLN A 483 -2.01 -0.84 14.15
N ALA A 484 -3.15 -0.35 14.66
CA ALA A 484 -3.73 0.92 14.27
C ALA A 484 -2.80 2.11 14.56
N ARG A 485 -1.86 1.96 15.50
CA ARG A 485 -0.80 2.95 15.73
C ARG A 485 0.23 2.91 14.62
N LEU A 486 0.73 1.72 14.27
CA LEU A 486 1.82 1.56 13.31
C LEU A 486 1.39 1.76 11.85
N ILE A 487 0.24 1.21 11.45
CA ILE A 487 -0.31 1.23 10.09
C ILE A 487 -1.72 1.78 10.16
N HIS A 488 -1.82 3.10 10.14
CA HIS A 488 -3.10 3.82 10.18
C HIS A 488 -3.64 4.13 8.77
N ARG A 489 -2.82 3.97 7.73
CA ARG A 489 -3.16 4.26 6.34
C ARG A 489 -2.79 3.11 5.41
N VAL A 490 -3.57 2.94 4.36
CA VAL A 490 -3.30 2.03 3.25
C VAL A 490 -3.41 2.80 1.94
N ALA A 491 -2.50 2.50 1.01
CA ALA A 491 -2.61 2.98 -0.36
C ALA A 491 -3.19 1.86 -1.24
N ASN A 492 -4.26 2.20 -1.97
CA ASN A 492 -4.90 1.29 -2.90
C ASN A 492 -4.57 1.69 -4.35
N LEU A 493 -3.66 0.95 -4.98
CA LEU A 493 -3.23 1.18 -6.35
C LEU A 493 -4.19 0.48 -7.33
N GLN A 494 -5.34 1.10 -7.57
CA GLN A 494 -6.46 0.56 -8.36
C GLN A 494 -6.04 -0.12 -9.68
N ALA A 495 -5.17 0.53 -10.47
CA ALA A 495 -4.72 0.02 -11.76
C ALA A 495 -4.03 -1.36 -11.67
N SER A 496 -3.45 -1.68 -10.51
CA SER A 496 -2.72 -2.93 -10.28
C SER A 496 -3.41 -3.85 -9.27
N GLY A 497 -4.48 -3.39 -8.62
CA GLY A 497 -5.09 -4.08 -7.48
C GLY A 497 -4.18 -4.25 -6.26
N ARG A 498 -3.01 -3.60 -6.23
CA ARG A 498 -2.02 -3.71 -5.13
C ARG A 498 -2.43 -2.83 -3.96
N ILE A 499 -2.36 -3.40 -2.76
CA ILE A 499 -2.50 -2.67 -1.49
C ILE A 499 -1.11 -2.52 -0.88
N ILE A 500 -0.73 -1.29 -0.53
CA ILE A 500 0.52 -0.98 0.15
C ILE A 500 0.19 -0.48 1.56
N LEU A 501 0.84 -1.06 2.55
CA LEU A 501 0.63 -0.73 3.96
C LEU A 501 1.54 0.44 4.33
N LEU A 502 0.95 1.60 4.65
CA LEU A 502 1.72 2.80 4.93
C LEU A 502 2.07 2.85 6.41
N ILE A 503 3.36 2.67 6.70
CA ILE A 503 3.91 2.69 8.05
C ILE A 503 4.10 4.13 8.50
N ASP A 504 3.72 4.43 9.74
CA ASP A 504 4.15 5.63 10.45
C ASP A 504 5.53 5.41 11.08
N PRO A 505 6.59 6.08 10.59
CA PRO A 505 7.94 5.95 11.13
C PRO A 505 8.04 6.31 12.61
N ALA A 506 7.22 7.25 13.08
CA ALA A 506 7.24 7.70 14.46
C ALA A 506 6.71 6.64 15.44
N GLN A 507 6.06 5.58 14.92
CA GLN A 507 5.45 4.50 15.70
C GLN A 507 6.23 3.18 15.58
N LEU A 508 7.32 3.14 14.81
CA LEU A 508 8.18 1.95 14.69
C LEU A 508 8.85 1.57 16.02
N LEU A 509 9.18 2.60 16.82
CA LEU A 509 9.80 2.50 18.12
C LEU A 509 8.96 3.30 19.12
N ASP A 510 8.75 2.74 20.31
CA ASP A 510 8.19 3.55 21.39
C ASP A 510 9.25 4.51 21.97
N ARG A 511 8.82 5.42 22.84
CA ARG A 511 9.73 6.42 23.44
C ARG A 511 10.84 5.79 24.26
N VAL A 512 10.56 4.69 24.97
CA VAL A 512 11.54 4.03 25.83
C VAL A 512 12.58 3.31 24.98
N GLU A 513 12.14 2.62 23.93
CA GLU A 513 12.99 1.98 22.94
C GLU A 513 13.87 3.01 22.23
N ALA A 514 13.30 4.12 21.77
CA ALA A 514 14.04 5.22 21.15
C ALA A 514 15.09 5.82 22.10
N ASP A 515 14.74 6.04 23.38
CA ASP A 515 15.67 6.54 24.40
C ASP A 515 16.81 5.56 24.71
N VAL A 516 16.53 4.26 24.70
CA VAL A 516 17.55 3.21 24.86
C VAL A 516 18.49 3.21 23.65
N LEU A 517 17.95 3.32 22.44
CA LEU A 517 18.73 3.40 21.20
C LEU A 517 19.61 4.66 21.13
N ALA A 518 19.09 5.80 21.58
CA ALA A 518 19.81 7.07 21.68
C ALA A 518 21.03 7.02 22.64
N LYS A 519 21.04 6.08 23.59
CA LYS A 519 22.21 5.85 24.47
C LYS A 519 23.30 5.05 23.79
N PHE A 520 22.94 4.16 22.86
CA PHE A 520 23.92 3.39 22.09
C PHE A 520 24.66 4.28 21.07
N ASP A 521 23.96 5.23 20.44
CA ASP A 521 24.59 6.22 19.54
C ASP A 521 25.69 7.00 20.27
N ARG A 522 25.40 7.48 21.50
CA ARG A 522 26.35 8.21 22.35
C ARG A 522 27.53 7.36 22.85
N ASN A 523 27.26 6.16 23.37
CA ASN A 523 28.33 5.31 23.91
C ASN A 523 29.22 4.69 22.80
N ALA A 524 28.66 4.44 21.61
CA ALA A 524 29.43 3.93 20.49
C ALA A 524 30.31 5.01 19.85
N ALA A 525 29.85 6.28 19.83
CA ALA A 525 30.68 7.41 19.45
C ALA A 525 31.91 7.57 20.37
N ASP A 526 31.74 7.38 21.68
CA ASP A 526 32.85 7.42 22.65
C ASP A 526 33.80 6.21 22.51
N ALA A 527 33.30 5.04 22.14
CA ALA A 527 34.12 3.83 21.95
C ALA A 527 34.85 3.76 20.59
N ALA A 528 34.41 4.53 19.58
CA ALA A 528 34.98 4.53 18.23
C ALA A 528 36.14 5.53 18.05
N LEU A 529 36.46 6.34 19.07
CA LEU A 529 37.69 7.13 19.10
C LEU A 529 38.88 6.20 19.38
N PRO A 530 39.87 6.05 18.48
CA PRO A 530 41.07 5.31 18.82
C PRO A 530 41.79 6.02 19.98
N ALA A 531 42.13 5.24 21.01
CA ALA A 531 43.10 5.67 22.01
C ALA A 531 44.38 6.12 21.29
N SER A 532 44.86 7.29 21.70
CA SER A 532 45.88 8.12 21.07
C SER A 532 47.18 7.42 20.71
#